data_AF-A0A2V8N242-F1
#
_entry.id   AF-A0A2V8N242-F1
#
_cell.length_a   1.000
_cell.length_b   1.000
_cell.length_c   1.000
_cell.angle_alpha   90.00
_cell.angle_beta   90.00
_cell.angle_gamma   90.00
#
_symmetry.space_group_name_H-M   'P 1'
#
loop_
_entity.id
_entity.type
_entity.pdbx_description
1 polymer ?
#
loop_
_entity_poly.entity_id
_entity_poly.type
_entity_poly.pdbx_seq_one_letter_code
_entity_poly.pdbx_strand_id
1 'polypeptide(L)'
;MERIIGSGRLGASECPHHDSTAGGRARGRGKCAVLVDGVTVASRKNELTHVDAEGRARMVDVTEKSETIRVARAEAFVGMSASTVKLLRDRALPKGNPLEVARIAGIQAGKKTSDLIPLCHPLALTHLDISIDVTDSGARIEAVARTKAETGVEMEAMTAVAVAALTLYDMCKAAEKGISIGPVRLLEKSGGKSGHWVRADS
;
A
#
# COMPACT_ATOMS: atom_id res chain seq x y z
N MET A 1 -26.21 38.26 -5.41
CA MET A 1 -24.86 38.86 -5.39
C MET A 1 -23.88 37.74 -5.10
N GLU A 2 -23.82 36.69 -5.93
CA GLU A 2 -22.99 36.54 -7.15
C GLU A 2 -21.47 36.63 -6.93
N ARG A 3 -20.83 35.45 -7.04
CA ARG A 3 -19.46 35.07 -7.51
C ARG A 3 -18.26 35.83 -6.88
N ILE A 4 -17.12 35.18 -6.61
CA ILE A 4 -16.11 34.80 -7.61
C ILE A 4 -15.40 33.50 -7.20
N ILE A 5 -15.52 32.51 -8.09
CA ILE A 5 -14.77 31.26 -8.11
C ILE A 5 -13.49 31.59 -8.89
N GLY A 6 -12.33 31.50 -8.25
CA GLY A 6 -11.05 31.76 -8.89
C GLY A 6 -10.73 30.68 -9.93
N SER A 7 -10.91 31.00 -11.20
CA SER A 7 -10.47 30.18 -12.33
C SER A 7 -8.94 30.21 -12.42
N GLY A 8 -8.26 29.20 -11.88
CA GLY A 8 -6.87 28.93 -12.23
C GLY A 8 -6.81 28.48 -13.68
N ARG A 9 -6.49 29.41 -14.60
CA ARG A 9 -6.15 29.06 -15.98
C ARG A 9 -4.91 28.17 -15.95
N LEU A 10 -5.04 26.94 -16.42
CA LEU A 10 -3.90 26.19 -16.96
C LEU A 10 -3.40 26.99 -18.16
N GLY A 11 -2.30 27.71 -17.98
CA GLY A 11 -1.59 28.34 -19.09
C GLY A 11 -1.02 27.23 -19.97
N ALA A 12 -1.51 27.11 -21.20
CA ALA A 12 -0.79 26.39 -22.24
C ALA A 12 0.52 27.14 -22.46
N SER A 13 1.62 26.65 -21.90
CA SER A 13 2.95 27.10 -22.30
C SER A 13 3.15 26.62 -23.74
N GLU A 14 3.22 27.57 -24.67
CA GLU A 14 3.46 27.37 -26.08
C GLU A 14 4.69 26.46 -26.28
N CYS A 15 4.45 25.28 -26.85
CA CYS A 15 5.50 24.45 -27.43
C CYS A 15 5.92 25.12 -28.75
N PRO A 16 7.19 25.47 -28.96
CA PRO A 16 7.60 26.04 -30.23
C PRO A 16 7.39 25.00 -31.33
N HIS A 17 6.68 25.42 -32.39
CA HIS A 17 6.51 24.66 -33.61
C HIS A 17 7.88 24.23 -34.14
N HIS A 18 8.15 22.92 -34.12
CA HIS A 18 9.28 22.36 -34.82
C HIS A 18 8.82 21.99 -36.24
N ASP A 19 9.24 22.82 -37.18
CA ASP A 19 9.13 22.59 -38.61
C ASP A 19 9.75 21.24 -38.99
N SER A 20 9.04 20.48 -39.80
CA SER A 20 9.37 19.11 -40.18
C SER A 20 9.96 19.07 -41.58
N THR A 21 11.28 19.30 -41.67
CA THR A 21 12.04 18.91 -42.85
C THR A 21 13.43 18.38 -42.47
N ALA A 22 13.80 17.28 -43.12
CA ALA A 22 15.11 16.62 -43.16
C ALA A 22 15.51 15.69 -41.99
N GLY A 23 15.91 14.48 -42.37
CA GLY A 23 16.15 13.34 -41.49
C GLY A 23 17.50 13.30 -40.76
N GLY A 24 17.61 12.38 -39.80
CA GLY A 24 18.85 12.09 -39.11
C GLY A 24 18.63 11.48 -37.73
N ARG A 25 19.45 10.49 -37.36
CA ARG A 25 19.31 9.56 -36.23
C ARG A 25 19.30 10.19 -34.83
N ALA A 26 18.51 9.54 -33.96
CA ALA A 26 18.50 9.50 -32.49
C ALA A 26 19.69 10.09 -31.69
N ARG A 27 19.37 10.83 -30.61
CA ARG A 27 19.78 10.56 -29.20
C ARG A 27 19.20 11.62 -28.26
N GLY A 28 18.55 11.18 -27.17
CA GLY A 28 18.18 12.04 -26.04
C GLY A 28 16.88 11.63 -25.33
N ARG A 29 16.92 10.60 -24.48
CA ARG A 29 15.81 10.30 -23.55
C ARG A 29 15.84 11.35 -22.43
N GLY A 30 15.18 12.49 -22.64
CA GLY A 30 14.97 13.50 -21.60
C GLY A 30 14.14 12.93 -20.45
N LYS A 31 14.69 12.93 -19.24
CA LYS A 31 13.96 12.65 -18.00
C LYS A 31 13.14 13.91 -17.67
N CYS A 32 11.81 13.84 -17.75
CA CYS A 32 10.96 14.85 -17.12
C CYS A 32 10.69 14.40 -15.68
N ALA A 33 11.33 15.07 -14.72
CA ALA A 33 10.93 14.97 -13.32
C ALA A 33 9.73 15.90 -13.12
N VAL A 34 8.61 15.37 -12.66
CA VAL A 34 7.51 16.20 -12.16
C VAL A 34 7.78 16.43 -10.69
N LEU A 35 8.00 17.69 -10.32
CA LEU A 35 8.06 18.12 -8.94
C LEU A 35 6.63 18.38 -8.48
N VAL A 36 6.10 17.50 -7.63
CA VAL A 36 4.91 17.80 -6.83
C VAL A 36 5.38 17.86 -5.39
N ASP A 37 5.32 19.05 -4.78
CA ASP A 37 5.65 19.32 -3.37
C ASP A 37 6.98 18.71 -2.88
N GLY A 38 8.05 18.88 -3.66
CA GLY A 38 9.41 18.45 -3.28
C GLY A 38 9.67 16.95 -3.38
N VAL A 39 8.69 16.14 -3.79
CA VAL A 39 8.88 14.71 -4.07
C VAL A 39 9.25 14.53 -5.54
N THR A 40 10.44 13.98 -5.81
CA THR A 40 10.84 13.63 -7.17
C THR A 40 10.18 12.31 -7.56
N VAL A 41 9.04 12.38 -8.26
CA VAL A 41 8.46 11.19 -8.87
C VAL A 41 9.19 10.94 -10.19
N ALA A 42 9.93 9.83 -10.28
CA ALA A 42 10.57 9.42 -11.52
C ALA A 42 9.50 8.95 -12.52
N SER A 43 8.86 9.89 -13.21
CA SER A 43 8.06 9.59 -14.39
C SER A 43 9.02 9.24 -15.52
N ARG A 44 9.33 7.95 -15.67
CA ARG A 44 9.56 7.45 -17.03
C ARG A 44 8.27 7.75 -17.80
N LYS A 45 8.37 8.08 -19.08
CA LYS A 45 7.27 8.34 -20.02
C LYS A 45 6.36 7.09 -20.24
N ASN A 46 6.03 6.41 -19.16
CA ASN A 46 5.01 5.40 -18.98
C ASN A 46 3.97 6.09 -18.10
N GLU A 47 2.83 6.33 -18.70
CA GLU A 47 1.60 6.86 -18.11
C GLU A 47 1.39 6.43 -16.66
N LEU A 48 0.89 7.36 -15.84
CA LEU A 48 0.30 7.02 -14.54
C LEU A 48 -0.71 5.89 -14.78
N THR A 49 -0.38 4.66 -14.39
CA THR A 49 -1.16 3.49 -14.86
C THR A 49 -2.59 3.48 -14.34
N HIS A 50 -2.84 4.16 -13.22
CA HIS A 50 -4.16 4.27 -12.59
C HIS A 50 -4.98 5.46 -13.06
N VAL A 51 -4.51 6.19 -14.07
CA VAL A 51 -5.18 7.39 -14.58
C VAL A 51 -5.39 7.22 -16.09
N ASP A 52 -6.55 7.62 -16.61
CA ASP A 52 -6.80 7.67 -18.06
C ASP A 52 -6.31 8.98 -18.69
N ALA A 53 -6.49 9.10 -20.01
CA ALA A 53 -6.05 10.27 -20.77
C ALA A 53 -6.73 11.57 -20.32
N GLU A 54 -7.88 11.48 -19.65
CA GLU A 54 -8.67 12.59 -19.14
C GLU A 54 -8.45 12.84 -17.63
N GLY A 55 -7.55 12.11 -16.97
CA GLY A 55 -7.24 12.31 -15.56
C GLY A 55 -8.12 11.51 -14.59
N ARG A 56 -8.97 10.59 -15.05
CA ARG A 56 -9.86 9.80 -14.19
C ARG A 56 -9.17 8.52 -13.73
N ALA A 57 -9.50 8.11 -12.49
CA ALA A 57 -9.01 6.86 -11.92
C ALA A 57 -9.51 5.65 -12.73
N ARG A 58 -8.59 4.73 -13.05
CA ARG A 58 -8.91 3.46 -13.72
C ARG A 58 -8.14 2.29 -13.13
N MET A 59 -8.76 1.11 -13.13
CA MET A 59 -8.07 -0.13 -12.88
C MET A 59 -7.19 -0.48 -14.08
N VAL A 60 -5.96 -0.90 -13.83
CA VAL A 60 -5.00 -1.25 -14.90
C VAL A 60 -5.43 -2.55 -15.56
N ASP A 61 -5.52 -2.59 -16.89
CA ASP A 61 -5.70 -3.87 -17.60
C ASP A 61 -4.42 -4.72 -17.47
N VAL A 62 -4.61 -5.97 -17.05
CA VAL A 62 -3.54 -6.95 -16.82
C VAL A 62 -3.69 -8.21 -17.67
N THR A 63 -4.67 -8.28 -18.58
CA THR A 63 -5.00 -9.49 -19.36
C THR A 63 -3.83 -10.03 -20.18
N GLU A 64 -2.98 -9.17 -20.74
CA GLU A 64 -1.81 -9.60 -21.54
C GLU A 64 -0.58 -9.95 -20.69
N LYS A 65 -0.63 -9.75 -19.37
CA LYS A 65 0.50 -10.09 -18.49
C LYS A 65 0.44 -11.57 -18.15
N SER A 66 1.60 -12.20 -18.03
CA SER A 66 1.68 -13.60 -17.59
C SER A 66 1.38 -13.75 -16.11
N GLU A 67 0.63 -14.78 -15.75
CA GLU A 67 0.53 -15.26 -14.38
C GLU A 67 1.90 -15.75 -13.88
N THR A 68 2.33 -15.26 -12.71
CA THR A 68 3.50 -15.80 -12.01
C THR A 68 3.19 -15.94 -10.53
N ILE A 69 4.01 -16.69 -9.79
CA ILE A 69 3.95 -16.67 -8.32
C ILE A 69 4.29 -15.25 -7.85
N ARG A 70 3.48 -14.74 -6.92
CA ARG A 70 3.62 -13.43 -6.29
C ARG A 70 3.66 -13.61 -4.79
N VAL A 71 4.57 -12.90 -4.14
CA VAL A 71 4.69 -12.89 -2.68
C VAL A 71 4.84 -11.44 -2.24
N ALA A 72 4.17 -11.09 -1.15
CA ALA A 72 4.38 -9.83 -0.46
C ALA A 72 4.42 -10.06 1.05
N ARG A 73 5.28 -9.29 1.73
CA ARG A 73 5.44 -9.29 3.17
C ARG A 73 5.31 -7.86 3.66
N ALA A 74 4.47 -7.64 4.64
CA ALA A 74 4.22 -6.31 5.21
C ALA A 74 4.20 -6.40 6.74
N GLU A 75 4.47 -5.28 7.40
CA GLU A 75 4.35 -5.17 8.84
C GLU A 75 3.53 -3.96 9.27
N ALA A 76 2.98 -4.05 10.48
CA ALA A 76 2.46 -2.94 11.25
C ALA A 76 3.03 -2.98 12.67
N PHE A 77 3.19 -1.83 13.31
CA PHE A 77 3.49 -1.76 14.74
C PHE A 77 2.35 -1.09 15.51
N VAL A 78 2.02 -1.62 16.68
CA VAL A 78 1.01 -1.07 17.60
C VAL A 78 1.72 -0.69 18.89
N GLY A 79 1.96 0.60 19.09
CA GLY A 79 2.62 1.14 20.28
C GLY A 79 1.64 1.30 21.44
N MET A 80 2.04 0.87 22.63
CA MET A 80 1.21 0.93 23.84
C MET A 80 2.06 1.05 25.10
N SER A 81 1.43 1.40 26.22
CA SER A 81 2.10 1.43 27.52
C SER A 81 2.54 0.05 28.00
N ALA A 82 3.56 0.00 28.85
CA ALA A 82 4.03 -1.24 29.49
C ALA A 82 2.92 -1.96 30.28
N SER A 83 1.99 -1.22 30.87
CA SER A 83 0.81 -1.80 31.55
C SER A 83 -0.11 -2.54 30.57
N THR A 84 -0.34 -1.99 29.38
CA THR A 84 -1.18 -2.63 28.35
C THR A 84 -0.47 -3.84 27.74
N VAL A 85 0.85 -3.75 27.50
CA VAL A 85 1.67 -4.90 27.08
C VAL A 85 1.55 -6.04 28.09
N LYS A 86 1.63 -5.73 29.39
CA LYS A 86 1.48 -6.74 30.45
C LYS A 86 0.11 -7.41 30.38
N LEU A 87 -0.97 -6.65 30.24
CA LEU A 87 -2.33 -7.20 30.10
C LEU A 87 -2.47 -8.13 28.88
N LEU A 88 -1.82 -7.79 27.76
CA LEU A 88 -1.78 -8.65 26.57
C LEU A 88 -1.04 -9.97 26.82
N ARG A 89 0.15 -9.92 27.44
CA ARG A 89 0.95 -11.11 27.77
C ARG A 89 0.20 -12.03 28.74
N ASP A 90 -0.43 -11.43 29.75
CA ASP A 90 -1.15 -12.14 30.80
C ASP A 90 -2.55 -12.62 30.33
N ARG A 91 -2.98 -12.27 29.11
CA ARG A 91 -4.33 -12.53 28.57
C ARG A 91 -5.45 -12.05 29.50
N ALA A 92 -5.21 -10.96 30.23
CA ALA A 92 -6.08 -10.45 31.28
C ALA A 92 -7.07 -9.38 30.79
N LEU A 93 -7.25 -9.26 29.47
CA LEU A 93 -8.19 -8.31 28.89
C LEU A 93 -9.62 -8.88 28.89
N PRO A 94 -10.65 -8.06 29.18
CA PRO A 94 -12.03 -8.52 29.36
C PRO A 94 -12.69 -9.04 28.07
N LYS A 95 -12.06 -8.86 26.91
CA LYS A 95 -12.60 -9.17 25.59
C LYS A 95 -12.13 -10.53 25.02
N GLY A 96 -11.46 -11.37 25.80
CA GLY A 96 -10.87 -12.62 25.32
C GLY A 96 -9.47 -12.42 24.76
N ASN A 97 -9.01 -13.30 23.86
CA ASN A 97 -7.65 -13.28 23.31
C ASN A 97 -7.50 -12.24 22.18
N PRO A 98 -6.87 -11.07 22.42
CA PRO A 98 -6.80 -10.00 21.43
C PRO A 98 -5.92 -10.35 20.24
N LEU A 99 -4.86 -11.13 20.47
CA LEU A 99 -3.89 -11.51 19.44
C LEU A 99 -4.54 -12.42 18.41
N GLU A 100 -5.32 -13.40 18.87
CA GLU A 100 -6.01 -14.32 17.95
C GLU A 100 -7.11 -13.61 17.16
N VAL A 101 -7.88 -12.74 17.81
CA VAL A 101 -8.92 -11.94 17.15
C VAL A 101 -8.30 -11.02 16.10
N ALA A 102 -7.19 -10.34 16.42
CA ALA A 102 -6.45 -9.50 15.48
C ALA A 102 -5.90 -10.29 14.29
N ARG A 103 -5.33 -11.48 14.53
CA ARG A 103 -4.85 -12.38 13.49
C ARG A 103 -5.96 -12.79 12.52
N ILE A 104 -7.10 -13.25 13.05
CA ILE A 104 -8.26 -13.65 12.22
C ILE A 104 -8.81 -12.45 11.44
N ALA A 105 -8.91 -11.28 12.06
CA ALA A 105 -9.36 -10.06 11.41
C ALA A 105 -8.45 -9.65 10.24
N GLY A 106 -7.13 -9.71 10.41
CA GLY A 106 -6.19 -9.44 9.33
C GLY A 106 -6.31 -10.44 8.18
N ILE A 107 -6.49 -11.75 8.46
CA ILE A 107 -6.68 -12.77 7.41
C ILE A 107 -7.96 -12.49 6.63
N GLN A 108 -9.05 -12.12 7.32
CA GLN A 108 -10.29 -11.74 6.66
C GLN A 108 -10.13 -10.48 5.81
N ALA A 109 -9.38 -9.50 6.32
CA ALA A 109 -9.16 -8.23 5.63
C ALA A 109 -8.33 -8.38 4.36
N GLY A 110 -7.25 -9.17 4.38
CA GLY A 110 -6.45 -9.43 3.18
C GLY A 110 -7.26 -10.11 2.06
N LYS A 111 -8.25 -10.93 2.41
CA LYS A 111 -9.18 -11.51 1.41
C LYS A 111 -10.21 -10.51 0.87
N LYS A 112 -10.43 -9.39 1.56
CA LYS A 112 -11.39 -8.33 1.21
C LYS A 112 -10.70 -7.08 0.65
N THR A 113 -9.41 -7.17 0.31
CA THR A 113 -8.63 -6.00 -0.13
C THR A 113 -9.23 -5.30 -1.35
N SER A 114 -9.71 -6.04 -2.35
CA SER A 114 -10.38 -5.47 -3.53
C SER A 114 -11.69 -4.76 -3.22
N ASP A 115 -12.37 -5.12 -2.11
CA ASP A 115 -13.60 -4.45 -1.69
C ASP A 115 -13.30 -3.11 -1.01
N LEU A 116 -12.10 -2.97 -0.45
CA LEU A 116 -11.66 -1.81 0.32
C LEU A 116 -10.84 -0.81 -0.51
N ILE A 117 -10.00 -1.31 -1.42
CA ILE A 117 -9.10 -0.51 -2.25
C ILE A 117 -9.64 -0.43 -3.68
N PRO A 118 -10.23 0.70 -4.11
CA PRO A 118 -11.09 0.76 -5.29
C PRO A 118 -10.52 0.26 -6.63
N LEU A 119 -9.20 0.32 -6.79
CA LEU A 119 -8.51 -0.05 -8.04
C LEU A 119 -7.69 -1.34 -7.93
N CYS A 120 -7.78 -2.06 -6.81
CA CYS A 120 -7.17 -3.38 -6.68
C CYS A 120 -7.98 -4.42 -7.47
N HIS A 121 -7.26 -5.28 -8.20
CA HIS A 121 -7.87 -6.45 -8.83
C HIS A 121 -8.35 -7.42 -7.75
N PRO A 122 -9.48 -8.12 -7.97
CA PRO A 122 -9.84 -9.25 -7.15
C PRO A 122 -8.84 -10.40 -7.41
N LEU A 123 -8.18 -10.89 -6.35
CA LEU A 123 -7.16 -11.94 -6.44
C LEU A 123 -7.54 -13.15 -5.59
N ALA A 124 -7.41 -14.34 -6.18
CA ALA A 124 -7.49 -15.59 -5.43
C ALA A 124 -6.19 -15.80 -4.64
N LEU A 125 -6.18 -15.41 -3.36
CA LEU A 125 -5.06 -15.67 -2.48
C LEU A 125 -4.88 -17.19 -2.28
N THR A 126 -3.67 -17.68 -2.51
CA THR A 126 -3.31 -19.08 -2.25
C THR A 126 -2.77 -19.27 -0.84
N HIS A 127 -2.25 -18.22 -0.23
CA HIS A 127 -1.79 -18.21 1.15
C HIS A 127 -1.85 -16.80 1.73
N LEU A 128 -2.28 -16.69 2.98
CA LEU A 128 -2.16 -15.48 3.79
C LEU A 128 -1.97 -15.92 5.24
N ASP A 129 -0.83 -15.56 5.81
CA ASP A 129 -0.51 -15.81 7.22
C ASP A 129 -0.17 -14.51 7.94
N ILE A 130 -0.45 -14.47 9.24
CA ILE A 130 -0.23 -13.32 10.10
C ILE A 130 0.38 -13.78 11.41
N SER A 131 1.49 -13.16 11.78
CA SER A 131 2.16 -13.33 13.07
C SER A 131 2.08 -12.04 13.87
N ILE A 132 1.96 -12.16 15.18
CA ILE A 132 1.95 -11.02 16.11
C ILE A 132 2.94 -11.31 17.23
N ASP A 133 3.97 -10.48 17.32
CA ASP A 133 5.03 -10.55 18.32
C ASP A 133 4.86 -9.43 19.35
N VAL A 134 4.75 -9.78 20.63
CA VAL A 134 4.52 -8.81 21.73
C VAL A 134 5.84 -8.38 22.36
N THR A 135 6.28 -7.19 21.98
CA THR A 135 7.48 -6.50 22.46
C THR A 135 7.21 -5.70 23.74
N ASP A 136 8.24 -5.14 24.36
CA ASP A 136 8.08 -4.32 25.57
C ASP A 136 7.42 -2.96 25.30
N SER A 137 7.45 -2.48 24.05
CA SER A 137 6.86 -1.21 23.64
C SER A 137 5.54 -1.36 22.88
N GLY A 138 5.05 -2.60 22.69
CA GLY A 138 3.83 -2.87 21.94
C GLY A 138 3.85 -4.18 21.18
N ALA A 139 3.16 -4.24 20.05
CA ALA A 139 3.06 -5.45 19.23
C ALA A 139 3.48 -5.20 17.78
N ARG A 140 4.39 -6.03 17.26
CA ARG A 140 4.73 -6.08 15.83
C ARG A 140 3.87 -7.13 15.15
N ILE A 141 3.18 -6.72 14.09
CA ILE A 141 2.32 -7.56 13.28
C ILE A 141 2.99 -7.73 11.94
N GLU A 142 3.15 -8.96 11.45
CA GLU A 142 3.70 -9.24 10.13
C GLU A 142 2.76 -10.15 9.36
N ALA A 143 2.49 -9.82 8.09
CA ALA A 143 1.70 -10.64 7.18
C ALA A 143 2.51 -11.06 5.96
N VAL A 144 2.30 -12.30 5.52
CA VAL A 144 2.84 -12.84 4.26
C VAL A 144 1.68 -13.28 3.39
N ALA A 145 1.51 -12.63 2.24
CA ALA A 145 0.50 -12.95 1.23
C ALA A 145 1.16 -13.64 0.03
N ARG A 146 0.48 -14.63 -0.56
CA ARG A 146 0.89 -15.28 -1.81
C ARG A 146 -0.30 -15.52 -2.74
N THR A 147 -0.02 -15.44 -4.03
CA THR A 147 -0.94 -15.85 -5.09
C THR A 147 -0.17 -16.30 -6.34
N LYS A 148 -0.89 -16.81 -7.34
CA LYS A 148 -0.42 -16.94 -8.72
C LYS A 148 -1.33 -16.05 -9.57
N ALA A 149 -0.82 -14.92 -10.05
CA ALA A 149 -1.58 -13.91 -10.76
C ALA A 149 -0.71 -12.97 -11.62
N GLU A 150 -1.36 -12.12 -12.40
CA GLU A 150 -0.79 -11.12 -13.31
C GLU A 150 -0.29 -9.86 -12.59
N THR A 151 -0.85 -9.56 -11.41
CA THR A 151 -0.50 -8.42 -10.55
C THR A 151 -0.02 -8.88 -9.17
N GLY A 152 0.65 -7.99 -8.43
CA GLY A 152 1.21 -8.29 -7.11
C GLY A 152 0.16 -8.34 -5.99
N VAL A 153 0.61 -8.75 -4.80
CA VAL A 153 -0.22 -8.89 -3.58
C VAL A 153 0.23 -7.99 -2.44
N GLU A 154 0.89 -6.87 -2.77
CA GLU A 154 1.36 -5.90 -1.80
C GLU A 154 0.21 -5.33 -0.97
N MET A 155 -0.93 -5.08 -1.61
CA MET A 155 -2.09 -4.48 -0.96
C MET A 155 -2.79 -5.45 -0.03
N GLU A 156 -2.82 -6.74 -0.34
CA GLU A 156 -3.38 -7.78 0.54
C GLU A 156 -2.57 -7.92 1.83
N ALA A 157 -1.23 -7.94 1.72
CA ALA A 157 -0.35 -7.97 2.89
C ALA A 157 -0.50 -6.69 3.74
N MET A 158 -0.49 -5.51 3.11
CA MET A 158 -0.63 -4.21 3.79
C MET A 158 -2.00 -4.03 4.46
N THR A 159 -3.07 -4.43 3.79
CA THR A 159 -4.43 -4.37 4.34
C THR A 159 -4.57 -5.32 5.53
N ALA A 160 -4.01 -6.52 5.42
CA ALA A 160 -4.03 -7.52 6.49
C ALA A 160 -3.41 -6.99 7.78
N VAL A 161 -2.18 -6.44 7.72
CA VAL A 161 -1.53 -5.89 8.91
C VAL A 161 -2.21 -4.63 9.45
N ALA A 162 -2.78 -3.78 8.57
CA ALA A 162 -3.49 -2.58 8.99
C ALA A 162 -4.76 -2.91 9.78
N VAL A 163 -5.56 -3.86 9.29
CA VAL A 163 -6.80 -4.25 9.98
C VAL A 163 -6.52 -5.08 11.22
N ALA A 164 -5.47 -5.91 11.22
CA ALA A 164 -5.02 -6.57 12.44
C ALA A 164 -4.61 -5.55 13.52
N ALA A 165 -3.90 -4.48 13.15
CA ALA A 165 -3.54 -3.40 14.06
C ALA A 165 -4.77 -2.65 14.60
N LEU A 166 -5.73 -2.29 13.75
CA LEU A 166 -6.99 -1.67 14.15
C LEU A 166 -7.81 -2.56 15.09
N THR A 167 -7.79 -3.86 14.85
CA THR A 167 -8.47 -4.84 15.70
C THR A 167 -7.79 -4.92 17.06
N LEU A 168 -6.45 -4.94 17.11
CA LEU A 168 -5.72 -4.93 18.37
C LEU A 168 -5.98 -3.65 19.17
N TYR A 169 -6.07 -2.49 18.50
CA TYR A 169 -6.53 -1.25 19.11
C TYR A 169 -7.94 -1.42 19.70
N ASP A 170 -8.91 -1.95 18.96
CA ASP A 170 -10.29 -2.13 19.46
C ASP A 170 -10.35 -2.99 20.73
N MET A 171 -9.54 -4.04 20.77
CA MET A 171 -9.46 -4.98 21.88
C MET A 171 -8.80 -4.37 23.13
N CYS A 172 -7.89 -3.41 22.95
CA CYS A 172 -7.13 -2.80 24.03
C CYS A 172 -7.61 -1.39 24.45
N LYS A 173 -8.45 -0.71 23.64
CA LYS A 173 -8.84 0.70 23.87
C LYS A 173 -9.55 1.00 25.19
N ALA A 174 -10.08 -0.04 25.86
CA ALA A 174 -10.68 0.09 27.18
C ALA A 174 -9.61 0.27 28.28
N ALA A 175 -8.44 -0.33 28.11
CA ALA A 175 -7.31 -0.17 29.03
C ALA A 175 -6.49 1.09 28.71
N GLU A 176 -6.32 1.40 27.42
CA GLU A 176 -5.52 2.54 26.98
C GLU A 176 -6.06 3.15 25.69
N LYS A 177 -6.44 4.43 25.71
CA LYS A 177 -6.91 5.15 24.52
C LYS A 177 -5.77 5.70 23.64
N GLY A 178 -4.58 5.89 24.23
CA GLY A 178 -3.40 6.48 23.59
C GLY A 178 -2.57 5.54 22.73
N ILE A 179 -3.09 4.34 22.43
CA ILE A 179 -2.43 3.36 21.56
C ILE A 179 -2.18 3.98 20.18
N SER A 180 -0.95 3.87 19.68
CA SER A 180 -0.56 4.32 18.34
C SER A 180 -0.51 3.14 17.37
N ILE A 181 -0.87 3.40 16.12
CA ILE A 181 -0.70 2.43 15.01
C ILE A 181 0.27 3.06 14.02
N GLY A 182 1.40 2.39 13.81
CA GLY A 182 2.39 2.81 12.83
C GLY A 182 3.81 2.40 13.23
N PRO A 183 4.69 2.20 12.24
CA PRO A 183 4.42 2.30 10.81
C PRO A 183 3.60 1.12 10.28
N VAL A 184 2.88 1.30 9.16
CA VAL A 184 2.37 0.23 8.30
C VAL A 184 3.17 0.26 7.02
N ARG A 185 3.90 -0.81 6.68
CA ARG A 185 4.87 -0.76 5.57
C ARG A 185 5.16 -2.12 4.96
N LEU A 186 5.40 -2.13 3.65
CA LEU A 186 5.85 -3.30 2.90
C LEU A 186 7.30 -3.61 3.24
N LEU A 187 7.62 -4.85 3.60
CA LEU A 187 8.98 -5.31 3.89
C LEU A 187 9.64 -5.93 2.66
N GLU A 188 8.86 -6.65 1.85
CA GLU A 188 9.38 -7.39 0.72
C GLU A 188 8.27 -7.69 -0.29
N LYS A 189 8.60 -7.76 -1.57
CA LYS A 189 7.74 -8.37 -2.59
C LYS A 189 8.56 -9.06 -3.67
N SER A 190 8.03 -10.13 -4.24
CA SER A 190 8.64 -10.87 -5.35
C SER A 190 7.61 -11.29 -6.40
N GLY A 191 8.11 -11.54 -7.61
CA GLY A 191 7.29 -11.93 -8.77
C GLY A 191 6.94 -10.78 -9.71
N GLY A 192 6.67 -11.14 -10.97
CA GLY A 192 6.41 -10.22 -12.07
C GLY A 192 7.57 -9.37 -12.54
N LYS A 193 7.24 -8.42 -13.43
CA LYS A 193 8.21 -7.61 -14.18
C LYS A 193 9.13 -6.75 -13.30
N SER A 194 8.64 -6.28 -12.15
CA SER A 194 9.41 -5.43 -11.24
C SER A 194 10.34 -6.22 -10.32
N GLY A 195 10.40 -7.56 -10.46
CA GLY A 195 11.36 -8.41 -9.77
C GLY A 195 11.19 -8.47 -8.25
N HIS A 196 12.25 -8.91 -7.57
CA HIS A 196 12.34 -8.93 -6.11
C HIS A 196 12.71 -7.55 -5.58
N TRP A 197 12.02 -7.12 -4.53
CA TRP A 197 12.29 -5.90 -3.80
C TRP A 197 12.26 -6.20 -2.31
N VAL A 198 13.22 -5.65 -1.58
CA VAL A 198 13.31 -5.72 -0.12
C VAL A 198 13.51 -4.30 0.39
N ARG A 199 12.82 -3.95 1.47
CA ARG A 199 13.02 -2.68 2.15
C ARG A 199 14.46 -2.59 2.65
N ALA A 200 15.15 -1.49 2.35
CA ALA A 200 16.44 -1.19 2.95
C ALA A 200 16.25 -0.86 4.44
N ASP A 201 17.12 -1.39 5.29
CA ASP A 201 17.15 -1.06 6.70
C ASP A 201 17.29 0.47 6.86
N SER A 202 16.36 1.08 7.57
CA SER A 202 16.31 2.51 7.87
C SER A 202 15.95 2.73 9.33
#